data_AF-A0A5N5NGC5-F1
#
_entry.id   AF-A0A5N5NGC5-F1
#
_cell.length_a   1.000
_cell.length_b   1.000
_cell.length_c   1.000
_cell.angle_alpha   90.00
_cell.angle_beta   90.00
_cell.angle_gamma   90.00
#
_symmetry.space_group_name_H-M   'P 1'
#
loop_
_entity.id
_entity.type
_entity.pdbx_description
1 polymer ?
#
loop_
_entity_poly.entity_id
_entity_poly.type
_entity_poly.pdbx_seq_one_letter_code
_entity_poly.pdbx_strand_id
1 'polypeptide(L)'
;MTDPYILVPSHQVNMGTPSTASTMSSSLVKDFETHVIFCGNEFPSDDLQSVFGCLQRHSRDKKFPFLNVFLTECVEMVKREVALFPQELRETLPPFQNVVALATYFAGNRHAPLAGALDGSLLCMLQVGMLIGHYESQGLDYTFHRHSSRLVGLSIGLMTAAAISVSSSLSDLSRAGVESARIAFRIAVHVERVSRLIEPRAEDEQPSSWAYVVTGLTEDEVQKEVDGFNAASVSQRKTHTGPSSC
;
A
#
# COMPACT_ATOMS: atom_id res chain seq x y z
N MET A 1 2.27 30.39 8.20
CA MET A 1 1.12 29.49 8.13
C MET A 1 1.72 28.11 8.03
N THR A 2 1.72 27.39 9.16
CA THR A 2 2.55 26.23 9.46
C THR A 2 1.99 24.95 8.83
N ASP A 3 2.90 24.19 8.23
CA ASP A 3 2.69 22.92 7.56
C ASP A 3 2.46 21.79 8.59
N PRO A 4 1.35 21.04 8.56
CA PRO A 4 1.21 19.81 9.31
C PRO A 4 1.92 18.68 8.57
N TYR A 5 2.50 17.72 9.28
CA TYR A 5 3.27 16.56 8.75
C TYR A 5 4.79 16.70 8.62
N ILE A 6 5.45 17.28 9.64
CA ILE A 6 6.74 16.74 10.10
C ILE A 6 6.74 16.75 11.63
N LEU A 7 6.64 15.57 12.26
CA LEU A 7 6.98 15.43 13.68
C LEU A 7 8.51 15.49 13.80
N VAL A 8 9.03 16.71 13.99
CA VAL A 8 10.39 16.93 14.48
C VAL A 8 10.36 16.86 16.01
N PRO A 9 11.13 15.98 16.67
CA PRO A 9 11.30 16.06 18.11
C PRO A 9 12.16 17.27 18.45
N SER A 10 11.51 18.35 18.90
CA SER A 10 12.16 19.53 19.47
C SER A 10 12.64 19.23 20.90
N HIS A 11 13.87 18.78 21.08
CA HIS A 11 14.52 18.78 22.40
C HIS A 11 15.27 20.11 22.61
N GLN A 12 14.87 20.87 23.63
CA GLN A 12 15.66 21.96 24.18
C GLN A 12 15.72 21.89 25.72
N VAL A 13 16.94 21.66 26.24
CA VAL A 13 17.65 22.43 27.29
C VAL A 13 17.11 22.30 28.74
N ASN A 14 17.86 22.09 29.83
CA ASN A 14 19.18 22.56 30.24
C ASN A 14 19.71 21.75 31.46
N MET A 15 21.02 21.51 31.56
CA MET A 15 21.73 21.58 32.85
C MET A 15 23.23 21.79 32.59
N GLY A 16 23.75 22.96 32.97
CA GLY A 16 25.13 23.37 32.69
C GLY A 16 26.13 22.96 33.76
N THR A 17 27.41 22.83 33.38
CA THR A 17 28.61 23.48 33.97
C THR A 17 29.90 22.96 33.28
N PRO A 18 31.05 23.68 33.36
CA PRO A 18 31.97 23.89 32.23
C PRO A 18 33.22 23.01 32.29
N SER A 19 33.87 22.75 31.14
CA SER A 19 35.26 23.16 30.91
C SER A 19 35.92 22.54 29.67
N THR A 20 36.89 23.33 29.18
CA THR A 20 38.05 22.98 28.34
C THR A 20 37.80 22.66 26.87
N ALA A 21 38.04 23.70 26.06
CA ALA A 21 38.33 23.63 24.64
C ALA A 21 39.42 22.60 24.34
N SER A 22 39.11 21.67 23.45
CA SER A 22 40.09 20.96 22.64
C SER A 22 39.66 21.14 21.19
N THR A 23 40.38 22.01 20.48
CA THR A 23 40.28 22.17 19.03
C THR A 23 40.76 20.87 18.37
N MET A 24 39.84 19.95 18.17
CA MET A 24 40.03 18.76 17.33
C MET A 24 39.18 18.96 16.08
N SER A 25 39.85 18.99 14.93
CA SER A 25 39.29 19.18 13.59
C SER A 25 37.97 18.42 13.41
N SER A 26 36.84 19.12 13.34
CA SER A 26 35.50 18.54 13.14
C SER A 26 35.23 18.13 11.69
N SER A 27 36.28 17.77 10.95
CA SER A 27 36.20 17.49 9.51
C SER A 27 35.75 16.06 9.15
N LEU A 28 35.27 15.23 10.07
CA LEU A 28 34.99 13.81 9.77
C LEU A 28 33.78 13.17 10.48
N VAL A 29 32.75 13.94 10.85
CA VAL A 29 31.43 13.35 11.13
C VAL A 29 30.41 14.09 10.28
N LYS A 30 30.30 13.68 9.01
CA LYS A 30 29.03 13.88 8.31
C LYS A 30 28.06 12.93 8.98
N ASP A 31 27.13 13.47 9.76
CA ASP A 31 25.97 12.72 10.23
C ASP A 31 25.33 12.03 9.02
N PHE A 32 25.38 10.70 8.99
CA PHE A 32 24.72 9.93 7.95
C PHE A 32 23.22 9.94 8.25
N GLU A 33 22.54 11.00 7.79
CA GLU A 33 21.08 11.05 7.82
C GLU A 33 20.55 9.91 6.93
N THR A 34 19.97 8.89 7.59
CA THR A 34 19.38 7.75 6.88
C THR A 34 17.90 8.03 6.66
N HIS A 35 17.49 8.18 5.41
CA HIS A 35 16.09 8.39 5.06
C HIS A 35 15.37 7.05 4.94
N VAL A 36 14.28 6.85 5.69
CA VAL A 36 13.42 5.66 5.57
C VAL A 36 12.16 6.02 4.79
N ILE A 37 11.91 5.32 3.69
CA ILE A 37 10.63 5.35 2.99
C ILE A 37 9.84 4.13 3.43
N PHE A 38 8.67 4.37 4.01
CA PHE A 38 7.74 3.32 4.43
C PHE A 38 6.51 3.31 3.53
N CYS A 39 6.30 2.19 2.83
CA CYS A 39 5.12 1.91 2.05
C CYS A 39 4.20 0.99 2.86
N GLY A 40 3.19 1.58 3.50
CA GLY A 40 2.22 0.86 4.33
C GLY A 40 1.19 0.07 3.52
N ASN A 41 0.28 -0.60 4.22
CA ASN A 41 -0.81 -1.40 3.66
C ASN A 41 -2.20 -0.78 3.88
N GLU A 42 -2.27 0.43 4.40
CA GLU A 42 -3.51 1.15 4.68
C GLU A 42 -3.50 2.51 3.98
N PHE A 43 -4.69 3.01 3.64
CA PHE A 43 -4.85 4.38 3.18
C PHE A 43 -4.56 5.37 4.31
N PRO A 44 -4.15 6.61 3.98
CA PRO A 44 -4.14 7.71 4.95
C PRO A 44 -5.51 7.86 5.61
N SER A 45 -5.55 8.43 6.82
CA SER A 45 -6.80 8.70 7.55
C SER A 45 -7.73 9.68 6.84
N ASP A 46 -7.23 10.42 5.84
CA ASP A 46 -8.00 11.32 5.02
C ASP A 46 -9.00 10.57 4.11
N ASP A 47 -10.08 11.25 3.71
CA ASP A 47 -11.03 10.68 2.76
C ASP A 47 -10.34 10.36 1.42
N LEU A 48 -10.50 9.13 0.93
CA LEU A 48 -9.82 8.63 -0.26
C LEU A 48 -10.10 9.52 -1.50
N GLN A 49 -11.33 10.04 -1.61
CA GLN A 49 -11.72 10.92 -2.72
C GLN A 49 -11.02 12.27 -2.62
N SER A 50 -10.83 12.79 -1.40
CA SER A 50 -10.10 14.03 -1.15
C SER A 50 -8.62 13.93 -1.57
N VAL A 51 -7.95 12.83 -1.23
CA VAL A 51 -6.51 12.65 -1.53
C VAL A 51 -6.31 12.42 -3.03
N PHE A 52 -7.08 11.53 -3.66
CA PHE A 52 -7.04 11.37 -5.12
C PHE A 52 -7.48 12.63 -5.86
N GLY A 53 -8.45 13.37 -5.31
CA GLY A 53 -8.87 14.67 -5.84
C GLY A 53 -7.75 15.70 -5.78
N CYS A 54 -6.91 15.66 -4.75
CA CYS A 54 -5.70 16.48 -4.66
C CYS A 54 -4.70 16.10 -5.76
N LEU A 55 -4.36 14.82 -5.91
CA LEU A 55 -3.45 14.34 -6.95
C LEU A 55 -3.96 14.69 -8.36
N GLN A 56 -5.25 14.47 -8.61
CA GLN A 56 -5.88 14.75 -9.91
C GLN A 56 -5.92 16.24 -10.24
N ARG A 57 -5.99 17.12 -9.24
CA ARG A 57 -5.88 18.57 -9.44
C ARG A 57 -4.46 18.98 -9.78
N HIS A 58 -3.46 18.50 -9.03
CA HIS A 58 -2.05 18.80 -9.29
C HIS A 58 -1.61 18.29 -10.67
N SER A 59 -2.09 17.11 -11.07
CA SER A 59 -1.76 16.52 -12.36
C SER A 59 -2.22 17.34 -13.58
N ARG A 60 -3.06 18.37 -13.40
CA ARG A 60 -3.49 19.27 -14.49
C ARG A 60 -2.55 20.47 -14.67
N ASP A 61 -1.71 20.75 -13.67
CA ASP A 61 -0.69 21.78 -13.77
C ASP A 61 0.50 21.24 -14.58
N LYS A 62 1.04 22.07 -15.47
CA LYS A 62 2.20 21.76 -16.32
C LYS A 62 3.46 21.45 -15.51
N LYS A 63 3.50 21.81 -14.22
CA LYS A 63 4.56 21.45 -13.28
C LYS A 63 4.58 19.97 -12.91
N PHE A 64 3.51 19.22 -13.19
CA PHE A 64 3.36 17.83 -12.79
C PHE A 64 3.20 16.86 -14.00
N PRO A 65 4.12 16.89 -14.99
CA PRO A 65 4.00 16.05 -16.19
C PRO A 65 4.04 14.54 -15.88
N PHE A 66 4.89 14.09 -14.97
CA PHE A 66 5.02 12.67 -14.62
C PHE A 66 3.80 12.18 -13.84
N LEU A 67 3.25 12.99 -12.93
CA LEU A 67 2.01 12.66 -12.24
C LEU A 67 0.84 12.56 -13.22
N ASN A 68 0.74 13.48 -14.18
CA ASN A 68 -0.30 13.43 -15.22
C ASN A 68 -0.26 12.12 -16.01
N VAL A 69 0.92 11.78 -16.53
CA VAL A 69 1.12 10.55 -17.30
C VAL A 69 0.82 9.33 -16.42
N PHE A 70 1.34 9.30 -15.19
CA PHE A 70 1.13 8.20 -14.27
C PHE A 70 -0.35 7.93 -13.97
N LEU A 71 -1.12 8.95 -13.60
CA LEU A 71 -2.55 8.78 -13.28
C LEU A 71 -3.36 8.36 -14.51
N THR A 72 -3.01 8.88 -15.69
CA THR A 72 -3.66 8.50 -16.95
C THR A 72 -3.38 7.04 -17.29
N GLU A 73 -2.12 6.61 -17.21
CA GLU A 73 -1.74 5.21 -17.45
C GLU A 73 -2.33 4.26 -16.41
N CYS A 74 -2.51 4.69 -15.15
CA CYS A 74 -3.21 3.89 -14.14
C CYS A 74 -4.68 3.64 -14.50
N VAL A 75 -5.38 4.66 -14.98
CA VAL A 75 -6.78 4.54 -15.45
C VAL A 75 -6.87 3.58 -16.63
N GLU A 76 -5.99 3.74 -17.62
CA GLU A 76 -5.95 2.85 -18.78
C GLU A 76 -5.54 1.42 -18.39
N MET A 77 -4.66 1.26 -17.42
CA MET A 77 -4.28 -0.04 -16.86
C MET A 77 -5.50 -0.75 -16.28
N VAL A 78 -6.31 -0.10 -15.44
CA VAL A 78 -7.51 -0.71 -14.86
C VAL A 78 -8.51 -1.07 -15.96
N LYS A 79 -8.73 -0.19 -16.94
CA LYS A 79 -9.60 -0.50 -18.09
C LYS A 79 -9.15 -1.75 -18.85
N ARG A 80 -7.83 -1.88 -19.10
CA ARG A 80 -7.24 -3.04 -19.78
C ARG A 80 -7.40 -4.32 -18.97
N GLU A 81 -7.15 -4.29 -17.66
CA GLU A 81 -7.33 -5.46 -16.80
C GLU A 81 -8.81 -5.88 -16.72
N VAL A 82 -9.72 -4.92 -16.53
CA VAL A 82 -11.15 -5.19 -16.46
C VAL A 82 -11.68 -5.75 -17.78
N ALA A 83 -11.18 -5.29 -18.92
CA ALA A 83 -11.57 -5.80 -20.23
C ALA A 83 -11.28 -7.30 -20.43
N LEU A 84 -10.40 -7.92 -19.62
CA LEU A 84 -10.10 -9.34 -19.67
C LEU A 84 -11.13 -10.23 -18.95
N PHE A 85 -12.06 -9.64 -18.20
CA PHE A 85 -13.07 -10.39 -17.44
C PHE A 85 -14.34 -10.72 -18.25
N PRO A 86 -15.12 -11.73 -17.80
CA PRO A 86 -16.48 -11.98 -18.30
C PRO A 86 -17.36 -10.73 -18.22
N GLN A 87 -18.38 -10.65 -19.07
CA GLN A 87 -19.25 -9.47 -19.18
C GLN A 87 -19.90 -9.09 -17.85
N GLU A 88 -20.35 -10.09 -17.10
CA GLU A 88 -21.04 -9.94 -15.82
C GLU A 88 -20.17 -9.20 -14.81
N LEU A 89 -18.87 -9.54 -14.75
CA LEU A 89 -17.92 -8.89 -13.85
C LEU A 89 -17.52 -7.49 -14.37
N ARG A 90 -17.43 -7.32 -15.69
CA ARG A 90 -17.15 -6.01 -16.31
C ARG A 90 -18.25 -4.99 -16.03
N GLU A 91 -19.50 -5.41 -16.05
CA GLU A 91 -20.67 -4.56 -15.82
C GLU A 91 -20.79 -4.09 -14.36
N THR A 92 -20.10 -4.74 -13.41
CA THR A 92 -20.07 -4.29 -12.02
C THR A 92 -19.35 -2.95 -11.84
N LEU A 93 -18.41 -2.62 -12.72
CA LEU A 93 -17.63 -1.39 -12.67
C LEU A 93 -18.22 -0.36 -13.65
N PRO A 94 -18.82 0.74 -13.15
CA PRO A 94 -19.37 1.77 -14.02
C PRO A 94 -18.26 2.45 -14.83
N PRO A 95 -18.56 3.08 -15.98
CA PRO A 95 -17.58 3.83 -16.75
C PRO A 95 -16.87 4.90 -15.91
N PHE A 96 -15.54 4.95 -15.99
CA PHE A 96 -14.71 5.91 -15.28
C PHE A 96 -13.68 6.53 -16.22
N GLN A 97 -13.33 7.80 -15.97
CA GLN A 97 -12.38 8.55 -16.81
C GLN A 97 -11.14 9.01 -16.04
N ASN A 98 -11.13 8.87 -14.71
CA ASN A 98 -10.04 9.30 -13.88
C ASN A 98 -9.97 8.48 -12.58
N VAL A 99 -8.84 8.60 -11.87
CA VAL A 99 -8.61 7.90 -10.60
C VAL A 99 -9.57 8.30 -9.49
N VAL A 100 -10.10 9.54 -9.52
CA VAL A 100 -11.08 10.01 -8.53
C VAL A 100 -12.38 9.24 -8.66
N ALA A 101 -12.88 9.06 -9.88
CA ALA A 101 -14.10 8.28 -10.14
C ALA A 101 -13.94 6.82 -9.68
N LEU A 102 -12.77 6.20 -9.91
CA LEU A 102 -12.45 4.88 -9.39
C LEU A 102 -12.46 4.84 -7.85
N ALA A 103 -11.80 5.81 -7.22
CA ALA A 103 -11.73 5.93 -5.76
C ALA A 103 -13.11 6.15 -5.13
N THR A 104 -13.95 7.00 -5.72
CA THR A 104 -15.33 7.23 -5.29
C THR A 104 -16.18 5.97 -5.42
N TYR A 105 -16.08 5.26 -6.55
CA TYR A 105 -16.78 3.98 -6.71
C TYR A 105 -16.34 2.97 -5.66
N PHE A 106 -15.02 2.79 -5.48
CA PHE A 106 -14.48 1.87 -4.48
C PHE A 106 -14.93 2.24 -3.06
N ALA A 107 -14.99 3.53 -2.71
CA ALA A 107 -15.45 4.01 -1.41
C ALA A 107 -16.90 3.63 -1.12
N GLY A 108 -17.78 3.73 -2.12
CA GLY A 108 -19.18 3.32 -1.98
C GLY A 108 -19.43 1.81 -2.09
N ASN A 109 -18.47 1.04 -2.61
CA ASN A 109 -18.68 -0.35 -3.02
C ASN A 109 -17.56 -1.27 -2.52
N ARG A 110 -17.24 -1.19 -1.22
CA ARG A 110 -16.16 -1.98 -0.57
C ARG A 110 -16.35 -3.50 -0.65
N HIS A 111 -17.54 -3.97 -0.97
CA HIS A 111 -17.89 -5.39 -1.08
C HIS A 111 -18.21 -5.83 -2.51
N ALA A 112 -18.03 -4.95 -3.51
CA ALA A 112 -18.24 -5.35 -4.90
C ALA A 112 -17.22 -6.42 -5.33
N PRO A 113 -17.52 -7.24 -6.36
CA PRO A 113 -16.65 -8.33 -6.80
C PRO A 113 -15.20 -7.94 -7.15
N LEU A 114 -14.97 -6.68 -7.52
CA LEU A 114 -13.63 -6.13 -7.82
C LEU A 114 -13.04 -5.26 -6.70
N ALA A 115 -13.70 -5.16 -5.55
CA ALA A 115 -13.31 -4.24 -4.49
C ALA A 115 -11.90 -4.51 -3.97
N GLY A 116 -11.53 -5.77 -3.71
CA GLY A 116 -10.15 -6.11 -3.30
C GLY A 116 -9.10 -5.79 -4.36
N ALA A 117 -9.45 -5.96 -5.64
CA ALA A 117 -8.56 -5.61 -6.76
C ALA A 117 -8.35 -4.10 -6.87
N LEU A 118 -9.41 -3.32 -6.68
CA LEU A 118 -9.35 -1.86 -6.62
C LEU A 118 -8.62 -1.39 -5.35
N ASP A 119 -8.81 -2.03 -4.21
CA ASP A 119 -8.17 -1.68 -2.93
C ASP A 119 -6.65 -1.67 -3.04
N GLY A 120 -6.06 -2.82 -3.37
CA GLY A 120 -4.61 -2.96 -3.47
C GLY A 120 -4.00 -2.11 -4.59
N SER A 121 -4.70 -2.01 -5.73
CA SER A 121 -4.20 -1.21 -6.86
C SER A 121 -4.30 0.29 -6.60
N LEU A 122 -5.40 0.78 -6.01
CA LEU A 122 -5.56 2.18 -5.63
C LEU A 122 -4.57 2.58 -4.54
N LEU A 123 -4.27 1.72 -3.56
CA LEU A 123 -3.24 2.05 -2.58
C LEU A 123 -1.86 2.21 -3.24
N CYS A 124 -1.50 1.32 -4.16
CA CYS A 124 -0.26 1.44 -4.91
C CYS A 124 -0.24 2.71 -5.78
N MET A 125 -1.34 3.01 -6.47
CA MET A 125 -1.49 4.24 -7.26
C MET A 125 -1.34 5.48 -6.39
N LEU A 126 -1.94 5.48 -5.20
CA LEU A 126 -1.90 6.60 -4.28
C LEU A 126 -0.47 6.84 -3.81
N GLN A 127 0.21 5.81 -3.29
CA GLN A 127 1.56 5.96 -2.73
C GLN A 127 2.58 6.39 -3.79
N VAL A 128 2.53 5.80 -4.99
CA VAL A 128 3.41 6.22 -6.10
C VAL A 128 3.06 7.63 -6.57
N GLY A 129 1.77 7.95 -6.73
CA GLY A 129 1.31 9.28 -7.16
C GLY A 129 1.71 10.38 -6.18
N MET A 130 1.61 10.12 -4.87
CA MET A 130 2.08 11.03 -3.82
C MET A 130 3.58 11.24 -3.91
N LEU A 131 4.37 10.18 -4.13
CA LEU A 131 5.82 10.30 -4.25
C LEU A 131 6.24 11.09 -5.50
N ILE A 132 5.63 10.80 -6.66
CA ILE A 132 5.88 11.56 -7.89
C ILE A 132 5.52 13.04 -7.66
N GLY A 133 4.32 13.31 -7.13
CA GLY A 133 3.87 14.66 -6.83
C GLY A 133 4.79 15.40 -5.86
N HIS A 134 5.36 14.70 -4.87
CA HIS A 134 6.32 15.27 -3.93
C HIS A 134 7.59 15.76 -4.64
N TYR A 135 8.20 14.92 -5.48
CA TYR A 135 9.40 15.30 -6.25
C TYR A 135 9.11 16.45 -7.22
N GLU A 136 8.00 16.38 -7.96
CA GLU A 136 7.62 17.43 -8.91
C GLU A 136 7.28 18.77 -8.23
N SER A 137 6.60 18.74 -7.08
CA SER A 137 6.23 19.96 -6.34
C SER A 137 7.43 20.77 -5.88
N GLN A 138 8.54 20.10 -5.60
CA GLN A 138 9.78 20.71 -5.13
C GLN A 138 10.81 20.90 -6.26
N GLY A 139 10.52 20.43 -7.48
CA GLY A 139 11.49 20.46 -8.58
C GLY A 139 12.74 19.64 -8.28
N LEU A 140 12.61 18.55 -7.53
CA LEU A 140 13.72 17.69 -7.12
C LEU A 140 14.01 16.63 -8.18
N ASP A 141 15.28 16.35 -8.40
CA ASP A 141 15.69 15.16 -9.15
C ASP A 141 15.34 13.90 -8.35
N TYR A 142 14.81 12.90 -9.05
CA TYR A 142 14.52 11.61 -8.44
C TYR A 142 15.82 10.94 -8.01
N THR A 143 16.08 11.02 -6.72
CA THR A 143 17.30 10.53 -6.09
C THR A 143 16.92 9.61 -4.94
N PHE A 144 16.56 8.37 -5.27
CA PHE A 144 16.58 7.31 -4.27
C PHE A 144 18.04 6.96 -3.99
N HIS A 145 18.60 7.57 -2.95
CA HIS A 145 20.01 7.38 -2.61
C HIS A 145 20.22 5.96 -2.09
N ARG A 146 20.62 5.04 -2.97
CA ARG A 146 20.86 3.62 -2.65
C ARG A 146 21.76 3.39 -1.42
N HIS A 147 22.61 4.37 -1.07
CA HIS A 147 23.55 4.29 0.04
C HIS A 147 23.09 4.97 1.34
N SER A 148 22.08 5.85 1.29
CA SER A 148 21.57 6.59 2.47
C SER A 148 20.05 6.48 2.66
N SER A 149 19.36 5.76 1.78
CA SER A 149 17.92 5.51 1.88
C SER A 149 17.64 4.03 2.14
N ARG A 150 16.73 3.77 3.08
CA ARG A 150 16.16 2.45 3.34
C ARG A 150 14.70 2.46 2.90
N LEU A 151 14.28 1.36 2.31
CA LEU A 151 12.93 1.20 1.80
C LEU A 151 12.29 -0.01 2.46
N VAL A 152 11.12 0.21 3.03
CA VAL A 152 10.35 -0.81 3.74
C VAL A 152 8.95 -0.82 3.16
N GLY A 153 8.48 -2.00 2.74
CA GLY A 153 7.10 -2.21 2.32
C GLY A 153 6.41 -3.22 3.21
N LEU A 154 5.15 -2.97 3.54
CA LEU A 154 4.30 -3.89 4.30
C LEU A 154 3.14 -4.36 3.41
N SER A 155 2.94 -5.69 3.33
CA SER A 155 1.88 -6.30 2.52
C SER A 155 1.85 -5.73 1.09
N ILE A 156 0.75 -5.14 0.63
CA ILE A 156 0.64 -4.56 -0.71
C ILE A 156 1.58 -3.35 -0.93
N GLY A 157 1.99 -2.67 0.14
CA GLY A 157 3.02 -1.64 0.10
C GLY A 157 4.38 -2.14 -0.37
N LEU A 158 4.63 -3.47 -0.34
CA LEU A 158 5.80 -4.07 -0.99
C LEU A 158 5.81 -3.83 -2.51
N MET A 159 4.64 -3.72 -3.16
CA MET A 159 4.57 -3.44 -4.60
C MET A 159 5.05 -2.02 -4.90
N THR A 160 4.60 -1.05 -4.09
CA THR A 160 5.08 0.34 -4.17
C THR A 160 6.58 0.42 -3.86
N ALA A 161 7.04 -0.26 -2.83
CA ALA A 161 8.47 -0.34 -2.51
C ALA A 161 9.28 -0.95 -3.66
N ALA A 162 8.79 -2.03 -4.28
CA ALA A 162 9.44 -2.62 -5.44
C ALA A 162 9.57 -1.60 -6.58
N ALA A 163 8.48 -0.88 -6.92
CA ALA A 163 8.49 0.17 -7.95
C ALA A 163 9.57 1.24 -7.68
N ILE A 164 9.64 1.72 -6.43
CA ILE A 164 10.63 2.73 -6.01
C ILE A 164 12.05 2.18 -6.17
N SER A 165 12.31 0.94 -5.72
CA SER A 165 13.66 0.36 -5.70
C SER A 165 14.27 0.14 -7.09
N VAL A 166 13.43 -0.13 -8.10
CA VAL A 166 13.87 -0.41 -9.48
C VAL A 166 13.94 0.84 -10.34
N SER A 167 13.42 1.97 -9.85
CA SER A 167 13.36 3.21 -10.61
C SER A 167 14.66 4.00 -10.49
N SER A 168 15.07 4.64 -11.59
CA SER A 168 16.21 5.56 -11.62
C SER A 168 15.83 7.00 -11.97
N SER A 169 14.55 7.22 -12.28
CA SER A 169 13.98 8.51 -12.64
C SER A 169 12.48 8.55 -12.31
N LEU A 170 11.85 9.74 -12.35
CA LEU A 170 10.39 9.84 -12.26
C LEU A 170 9.67 9.13 -13.40
N SER A 171 10.27 9.10 -14.60
CA SER A 171 9.73 8.36 -15.75
C SER A 171 9.70 6.85 -15.47
N ASP A 172 10.79 6.31 -14.92
CA ASP A 172 10.85 4.91 -14.51
C ASP A 172 9.84 4.62 -13.40
N LEU A 173 9.73 5.52 -12.42
CA LEU A 173 8.79 5.39 -11.31
C LEU A 173 7.34 5.38 -11.79
N SER A 174 6.97 6.26 -12.73
CA SER A 174 5.65 6.23 -13.34
C SER A 174 5.36 4.88 -13.99
N ARG A 175 6.31 4.33 -14.77
CA ARG A 175 6.14 3.04 -15.45
C ARG A 175 6.09 1.86 -14.47
N ALA A 176 7.06 1.78 -13.57
CA ALA A 176 7.16 0.73 -12.57
C ALA A 176 5.99 0.77 -11.58
N GLY A 177 5.49 1.95 -11.26
CA GLY A 177 4.32 2.15 -10.43
C GLY A 177 3.03 1.63 -11.06
N VAL A 178 2.83 1.88 -12.37
CA VAL A 178 1.67 1.33 -13.11
C VAL A 178 1.71 -0.19 -13.11
N GLU A 179 2.88 -0.79 -13.37
CA GLU A 179 3.02 -2.25 -13.36
C GLU A 179 2.89 -2.83 -11.95
N SER A 180 3.35 -2.13 -10.92
CA SER A 180 3.15 -2.54 -9.52
C SER A 180 1.68 -2.50 -9.12
N ALA A 181 0.94 -1.47 -9.55
CA ALA A 181 -0.52 -1.40 -9.36
C ALA A 181 -1.26 -2.50 -10.13
N ARG A 182 -0.77 -2.86 -11.33
CA ARG A 182 -1.31 -4.01 -12.11
C ARG A 182 -1.07 -5.34 -11.38
N ILE A 183 0.12 -5.56 -10.86
CA ILE A 183 0.45 -6.76 -10.09
C ILE A 183 -0.43 -6.83 -8.83
N ALA A 184 -0.57 -5.72 -8.11
CA ALA A 184 -1.46 -5.61 -6.95
C ALA A 184 -2.91 -5.99 -7.30
N PHE A 185 -3.43 -5.45 -8.40
CA PHE A 185 -4.76 -5.78 -8.93
C PHE A 185 -4.92 -7.29 -9.17
N ARG A 186 -3.98 -7.89 -9.91
CA ARG A 186 -4.03 -9.32 -10.27
C ARG A 186 -3.87 -10.25 -9.06
N ILE A 187 -3.01 -9.90 -8.11
CA ILE A 187 -2.84 -10.66 -6.86
C ILE A 187 -4.17 -10.68 -6.11
N ALA A 188 -4.83 -9.53 -5.96
CA ALA A 188 -6.09 -9.45 -5.24
C ALA A 188 -7.22 -10.24 -5.93
N VAL A 189 -7.30 -10.21 -7.27
CA VAL A 189 -8.23 -11.07 -8.04
C VAL A 189 -7.95 -12.55 -7.79
N HIS A 190 -6.67 -12.94 -7.75
CA HIS A 190 -6.29 -14.32 -7.47
C HIS A 190 -6.64 -14.73 -6.04
N VAL A 191 -6.40 -13.85 -5.05
CA VAL A 191 -6.75 -14.07 -3.65
C VAL A 191 -8.26 -14.24 -3.48
N GLU A 192 -9.08 -13.39 -4.13
CA GLU A 192 -10.53 -13.52 -4.11
C GLU A 192 -10.99 -14.88 -4.67
N ARG A 193 -10.43 -15.28 -5.82
CA ARG A 193 -10.73 -16.59 -6.42
C ARG A 193 -10.37 -17.74 -5.50
N VAL A 194 -9.20 -17.70 -4.87
CA VAL A 194 -8.75 -18.74 -3.93
C VAL A 194 -9.60 -18.72 -2.66
N SER A 195 -9.99 -17.54 -2.16
CA SER A 195 -10.87 -17.42 -1.00
C SER A 195 -12.20 -18.13 -1.23
N ARG A 196 -12.85 -17.92 -2.38
CA ARG A 196 -14.10 -18.60 -2.73
C ARG A 196 -13.99 -20.12 -2.87
N LEU A 197 -12.80 -20.63 -3.22
CA LEU A 197 -12.56 -22.07 -3.30
C LEU A 197 -12.42 -22.70 -1.90
N ILE A 198 -11.83 -21.96 -0.96
CA ILE A 198 -11.62 -22.42 0.42
C ILE A 198 -12.91 -22.30 1.23
N GLU A 199 -13.62 -21.19 1.07
CA GLU A 199 -14.85 -20.86 1.77
C GLU A 199 -15.90 -20.46 0.71
N PRO A 200 -16.67 -21.44 0.20
CA PRO A 200 -17.78 -21.17 -0.72
C PRO A 200 -18.83 -20.33 0.02
N ARG A 201 -19.18 -19.17 -0.56
CA ARG A 201 -20.16 -18.24 -0.01
C ARG A 201 -21.29 -18.02 -1.01
N ALA A 202 -22.49 -17.71 -0.51
CA ALA A 202 -23.57 -17.24 -1.37
C ALA A 202 -23.22 -15.86 -1.97
N GLU A 203 -23.81 -15.49 -3.11
CA GLU A 203 -23.48 -14.23 -3.79
C GLU A 203 -23.72 -12.96 -2.94
N ASP A 204 -24.66 -13.03 -2.00
CA ASP A 204 -25.02 -11.92 -1.11
C ASP A 204 -24.29 -11.96 0.25
N GLU A 205 -23.46 -12.98 0.49
CA GLU A 205 -22.79 -13.17 1.77
C GLU A 205 -21.44 -12.44 1.79
N GLN A 206 -21.29 -11.51 2.74
CA GLN A 206 -20.06 -10.76 2.89
C GLN A 206 -18.91 -11.65 3.38
N PRO A 207 -17.68 -11.47 2.87
CA PRO A 207 -16.51 -12.16 3.39
C PRO A 207 -16.29 -11.85 4.88
N SER A 208 -16.09 -12.88 5.68
CA SER A 208 -15.49 -12.68 7.02
C SER A 208 -14.03 -12.26 6.88
N SER A 209 -13.53 -11.46 7.84
CA SER A 209 -12.10 -11.12 7.87
C SER A 209 -11.26 -12.38 8.08
N TRP A 210 -10.18 -12.50 7.32
CA TRP A 210 -9.20 -13.60 7.45
C TRP A 210 -7.96 -13.19 8.25
N ALA A 211 -7.91 -11.94 8.71
CA ALA A 211 -6.84 -11.44 9.56
C ALA A 211 -7.43 -10.72 10.76
N TYR A 212 -6.82 -10.95 11.93
CA TYR A 212 -7.21 -10.36 13.20
C TYR A 212 -5.96 -9.83 13.91
N VAL A 213 -6.08 -8.64 14.49
CA VAL A 213 -5.04 -8.07 15.35
C VAL A 213 -5.36 -8.47 16.79
N VAL A 214 -4.46 -9.24 17.41
CA VAL A 214 -4.56 -9.63 18.82
C VAL A 214 -3.58 -8.79 19.61
N THR A 215 -4.08 -8.14 20.67
CA THR A 215 -3.28 -7.27 21.54
C THR A 215 -3.27 -7.80 22.97
N GLY A 216 -2.26 -7.43 23.75
CA GLY A 216 -2.15 -7.80 25.16
C GLY A 216 -1.61 -9.21 25.43
N LEU A 217 -1.20 -9.94 24.39
CA LEU A 217 -0.52 -11.23 24.46
C LEU A 217 0.81 -11.16 23.71
N THR A 218 1.77 -11.99 24.11
CA THR A 218 3.02 -12.22 23.38
C THR A 218 2.79 -13.11 22.16
N GLU A 219 3.70 -13.06 21.19
CA GLU A 219 3.67 -13.93 20.01
C GLU A 219 3.66 -15.42 20.41
N ASP A 220 4.46 -15.81 21.40
CA ASP A 220 4.54 -17.19 21.91
C ASP A 220 3.21 -17.66 22.51
N GLU A 221 2.52 -16.80 23.27
CA GLU A 221 1.20 -17.12 23.85
C GLU A 221 0.16 -17.30 22.76
N VAL A 222 0.12 -16.41 21.76
CA VAL A 222 -0.80 -16.52 20.62
C VAL A 222 -0.51 -17.78 19.82
N GLN A 223 0.75 -18.07 19.53
CA GLN A 223 1.15 -19.26 18.76
C GLN A 223 0.75 -20.55 19.49
N LYS A 224 0.96 -20.62 20.80
CA LYS A 224 0.56 -21.77 21.63
C LYS A 224 -0.95 -22.03 21.58
N GLU A 225 -1.77 -20.99 21.67
CA GLU A 225 -3.22 -21.12 21.58
C GLU A 225 -3.69 -21.57 20.18
N VAL A 226 -3.09 -21.00 19.12
CA VAL A 226 -3.36 -21.41 17.73
C VAL A 226 -2.99 -22.87 17.50
N ASP A 227 -1.83 -23.31 18.01
CA ASP A 227 -1.39 -24.71 17.91
C ASP A 227 -2.34 -25.66 18.64
N GLY A 228 -2.78 -25.28 19.85
CA GLY A 228 -3.76 -26.04 20.61
C GLY A 228 -5.09 -26.20 19.87
N PHE A 229 -5.61 -25.10 19.32
CA PHE A 229 -6.84 -25.09 18.52
C PHE A 229 -6.73 -25.98 17.26
N ASN A 230 -5.62 -25.85 16.52
CA ASN A 230 -5.38 -26.62 15.31
C ASN A 230 -5.27 -28.12 15.60
N ALA A 231 -4.58 -28.51 16.67
CA ALA A 231 -4.46 -29.91 17.08
C ALA A 231 -5.82 -30.54 17.47
N ALA A 232 -6.65 -29.82 18.22
CA ALA A 232 -7.99 -30.26 18.60
C ALA A 232 -8.91 -30.42 17.38
N SER A 233 -8.86 -29.49 16.45
CA SER A 233 -9.66 -29.48 15.22
C SER A 233 -9.31 -30.63 14.28
N VAL A 234 -8.02 -30.98 14.17
CA VAL A 234 -7.55 -32.13 13.38
C VAL A 234 -7.99 -33.46 14.01
N SER A 235 -8.03 -33.55 15.34
CA SER A 235 -8.51 -34.74 16.06
C SER A 235 -9.99 -35.02 15.78
N GLN A 236 -10.85 -33.99 15.78
CA GLN A 236 -12.29 -34.13 15.50
C GLN A 236 -12.58 -34.55 14.05
N ARG A 237 -11.75 -34.14 13.08
CA ARG A 237 -11.93 -34.52 11.67
C ARG A 237 -11.57 -36.00 11.39
N LYS A 238 -10.69 -36.58 12.22
CA LYS A 238 -10.33 -38.02 12.17
C LYS A 238 -11.36 -38.93 12.81
N THR A 239 -12.13 -38.46 13.79
CA THR A 239 -13.18 -39.27 14.44
C THR A 239 -14.47 -39.35 13.61
N HIS A 240 -14.76 -38.36 12.76
CA HIS A 240 -15.90 -38.37 11.83
C HIS A 240 -15.65 -39.12 10.51
N THR A 241 -14.41 -39.55 10.23
CA THR A 241 -14.04 -40.35 9.05
C THR A 241 -13.69 -41.80 9.41
N GLY A 242 -14.25 -42.31 10.51
CA GLY A 242 -14.22 -43.74 10.83
C GLY A 242 -14.94 -44.57 9.76
N PRO A 243 -14.47 -45.80 9.48
CA PRO A 243 -14.99 -46.60 8.36
C PRO A 243 -16.46 -46.95 8.63
N SER A 244 -17.34 -46.56 7.71
CA SER A 244 -18.66 -47.16 7.53
C SER A 244 -18.46 -48.67 7.37
N SER A 245 -18.62 -49.40 8.47
CA SER A 245 -18.43 -50.84 8.51
C SER A 245 -19.70 -51.53 8.05
N CYS A 246 -19.54 -52.35 7.00
CA CYS A 246 -20.45 -53.37 6.45
C CYS A 246 -21.80 -52.93 5.86
#